data_AF-A0A7K2PFW4-F1
#
_entry.id   AF-A0A7K2PFW4-F1
#
_cell.length_a   1.000
_cell.length_b   1.000
_cell.length_c   1.000
_cell.angle_alpha   90.00
_cell.angle_beta   90.00
_cell.angle_gamma   90.00
#
_symmetry.space_group_name_H-M   'P 1'
#
loop_
_entity.id
_entity.type
_entity.pdbx_description
1 polymer ?
#
loop_
_entity_poly.entity_id
_entity_poly.type
_entity_poly.pdbx_seq_one_letter_code
_entity_poly.pdbx_strand_id
1 'polypeptide(L)'
;MKYMLLVCGDDTNDASGMAPVEPWVEELGDHGVRLHGHRLAQPADAVTVRVRGGEVLRTDGPFAETKEYVAGFDVLECDSLEEAVEAAARHPVATIGALEVRPFWEDEDAEGQIRRLDAELTEAARTGDVERMLACFAPDAEVVVEGRHHRGAEALRKAFAETSTGPVVREVLEFRVRVDESIAFAHALIRTGDALQRVTTGYRDIGPRWLIAHEHISRTTEERS
;
A
#
# COMPACT_ATOMS: atom_id res chain seq x y z
N MET A 1 5.20 0.39 -3.65
CA MET A 1 3.91 0.15 -4.33
C MET A 1 4.18 -0.52 -5.67
N LYS A 2 3.28 -1.43 -6.09
CA LYS A 2 3.45 -2.17 -7.35
C LYS A 2 2.71 -1.52 -8.51
N TYR A 3 3.38 -1.44 -9.64
CA TYR A 3 2.86 -0.93 -10.89
C TYR A 3 3.03 -1.96 -12.00
N MET A 4 2.01 -2.10 -12.84
CA MET A 4 2.09 -2.77 -14.13
C MET A 4 2.50 -1.75 -15.17
N LEU A 5 3.63 -1.99 -15.84
CA LEU A 5 4.06 -1.28 -17.03
C LEU A 5 3.68 -2.14 -18.24
N LEU A 6 2.72 -1.70 -19.05
CA LEU A 6 2.43 -2.35 -20.34
C LEU A 6 3.24 -1.69 -21.44
N VAL A 7 3.95 -2.52 -22.20
CA VAL A 7 4.70 -2.06 -23.37
C VAL A 7 3.79 -2.13 -24.59
N CYS A 8 3.34 -0.98 -25.07
CA CYS A 8 2.40 -0.89 -26.18
C CYS A 8 3.17 -0.76 -27.50
N GLY A 9 3.01 -1.77 -28.36
CA GLY A 9 3.60 -1.83 -29.69
C GLY A 9 2.57 -1.58 -30.80
N ASP A 10 3.08 -1.27 -31.99
CA ASP A 10 2.32 -1.14 -33.24
C ASP A 10 3.18 -1.76 -34.35
N ASP A 11 2.58 -2.59 -35.20
CA ASP A 11 3.27 -3.27 -36.32
C ASP A 11 3.79 -2.31 -37.40
N THR A 12 3.40 -1.03 -37.32
CA THR A 12 3.84 0.03 -38.24
C THR A 12 5.02 0.86 -37.71
N ASN A 13 5.46 0.65 -36.46
CA ASN A 13 6.56 1.41 -35.89
C ASN A 13 7.93 0.89 -36.34
N ASP A 14 8.78 1.80 -36.81
CA ASP A 14 10.17 1.49 -37.14
C ASP A 14 11.03 1.40 -35.87
N ALA A 15 11.36 0.18 -35.47
CA ALA A 15 12.20 -0.09 -34.31
C ALA A 15 13.72 -0.08 -34.63
N SER A 16 14.12 0.16 -35.89
CA SER A 16 15.53 0.02 -36.32
C SER A 16 16.51 0.99 -35.64
N GLY A 17 16.00 2.13 -35.14
CA GLY A 17 16.77 3.13 -34.40
C GLY A 17 16.58 3.09 -32.88
N MET A 18 15.82 2.14 -32.34
CA MET A 18 15.55 2.08 -30.91
C MET A 18 16.80 1.61 -30.15
N ALA A 19 17.08 2.24 -29.01
CA ALA A 19 18.14 1.80 -28.11
C ALA A 19 17.85 0.37 -27.57
N PRO A 20 18.88 -0.42 -27.24
CA PRO A 20 18.70 -1.71 -26.59
C PRO A 20 17.97 -1.57 -25.26
N VAL A 21 17.11 -2.53 -24.94
CA VAL A 21 16.30 -2.53 -23.70
C VAL A 21 17.06 -3.16 -22.54
N GLU A 22 18.05 -4.00 -22.83
CA GLU A 22 18.84 -4.75 -21.86
C GLU A 22 19.47 -3.87 -20.78
N PRO A 23 20.10 -2.71 -21.09
CA PRO A 23 20.65 -1.84 -20.04
C PRO A 23 19.61 -1.30 -19.07
N TRP A 24 18.40 -0.99 -19.55
CA TRP A 24 17.28 -0.54 -18.71
C TRP A 24 16.80 -1.68 -17.80
N VAL A 25 16.73 -2.90 -18.33
CA VAL A 25 16.35 -4.10 -17.57
C VAL A 25 17.35 -4.41 -16.46
N GLU A 26 18.64 -4.39 -16.77
CA GLU A 26 19.72 -4.67 -15.83
C GLU A 26 19.75 -3.62 -14.71
N GLU A 27 19.75 -2.33 -15.06
CA GLU A 27 19.80 -1.25 -14.08
C GLU A 27 18.63 -1.31 -13.10
N LEU A 28 17.39 -1.35 -13.59
CA LEU A 28 16.22 -1.35 -12.71
C LEU A 28 16.05 -2.68 -11.96
N GLY A 29 16.54 -3.79 -12.52
CA GLY A 29 16.60 -5.07 -11.83
C GLY A 29 17.58 -5.02 -10.65
N ASP A 30 18.78 -4.51 -10.86
CA ASP A 30 19.82 -4.39 -9.83
C ASP A 30 19.39 -3.44 -8.69
N HIS A 31 18.62 -2.41 -9.00
CA HIS A 31 18.04 -1.49 -8.02
C HIS A 31 16.76 -1.99 -7.36
N GLY A 32 16.25 -3.18 -7.73
CA GLY A 32 15.01 -3.74 -7.18
C GLY A 32 13.73 -3.02 -7.61
N VAL A 33 13.84 -2.04 -8.52
CA VAL A 33 12.69 -1.30 -9.07
C VAL A 33 11.92 -2.17 -10.05
N ARG A 34 12.61 -2.98 -10.87
CA ARG A 34 11.96 -3.91 -11.80
C ARG A 34 11.95 -5.32 -11.20
N LEU A 35 10.78 -5.79 -10.79
CA LEU A 35 10.61 -7.11 -10.18
C LEU A 35 10.57 -8.24 -11.19
N HIS A 36 9.86 -8.03 -12.31
CA HIS A 36 9.67 -9.02 -13.35
C HIS A 36 9.24 -8.36 -14.65
N GLY A 37 9.41 -9.06 -15.77
CA GLY A 37 8.85 -8.60 -17.04
C GLY A 37 9.41 -9.40 -18.21
N HIS A 38 8.71 -9.37 -19.33
CA HIS A 38 9.09 -10.08 -20.53
C HIS A 38 8.46 -9.47 -21.78
N ARG A 39 9.12 -9.65 -22.92
CA ARG A 39 8.51 -9.43 -24.23
C ARG A 39 7.50 -10.53 -24.53
N LEU A 40 6.34 -10.18 -25.07
CA LEU A 40 5.33 -11.14 -25.50
C LEU A 40 5.55 -11.55 -26.97
N ALA A 41 5.04 -12.73 -27.32
CA ALA A 41 4.95 -13.16 -28.72
C ALA A 41 4.00 -12.26 -29.51
N GLN A 42 4.00 -12.41 -30.84
CA GLN A 42 3.17 -11.58 -31.71
C GLN A 42 1.67 -11.79 -31.40
N PRO A 43 0.81 -10.77 -31.61
CA PRO A 43 -0.62 -10.89 -31.33
C PRO A 43 -1.28 -12.08 -32.05
N ALA A 44 -0.78 -12.46 -33.22
CA ALA A 44 -1.26 -13.60 -34.00
C ALA A 44 -1.09 -14.96 -33.28
N ASP A 45 -0.13 -15.06 -32.34
CA ASP A 45 0.10 -16.26 -31.54
C ASP A 45 -0.75 -16.29 -30.26
N ALA A 46 -1.49 -15.22 -29.98
CA ALA A 46 -2.34 -15.14 -28.80
C ALA A 46 -3.58 -16.03 -28.92
N VAL A 47 -4.12 -16.41 -27.77
CA VAL A 47 -5.38 -17.15 -27.65
C VAL A 47 -6.21 -16.46 -26.59
N THR A 48 -7.41 -16.02 -26.96
CA THR A 48 -8.38 -15.43 -26.05
C THR A 48 -9.38 -16.48 -25.59
N VAL A 49 -9.66 -16.52 -24.29
CA VAL A 49 -10.59 -17.47 -23.66
C VAL A 49 -11.74 -16.74 -22.98
N ARG A 50 -12.97 -17.23 -23.15
CA ARG A 50 -14.19 -16.73 -22.49
C ARG A 50 -15.03 -17.90 -21.99
N VAL A 51 -15.70 -17.75 -20.85
CA VAL A 51 -16.67 -18.75 -20.35
C VAL A 51 -18.07 -18.17 -20.37
N ARG A 52 -19.02 -18.85 -21.02
CA ARG A 52 -20.43 -18.44 -21.06
C ARG A 52 -21.32 -19.67 -20.88
N GLY A 53 -22.26 -19.60 -19.94
CA GLY A 53 -23.16 -20.74 -19.67
C GLY A 53 -22.45 -22.01 -19.21
N GLY A 54 -21.22 -21.91 -18.68
CA GLY A 54 -20.40 -23.06 -18.31
C GLY A 54 -19.55 -23.65 -19.45
N GLU A 55 -19.65 -23.10 -20.66
CA GLU A 55 -18.84 -23.54 -21.81
C GLU A 55 -17.63 -22.63 -22.03
N VAL A 56 -16.47 -23.24 -22.34
CA VAL A 56 -15.23 -22.54 -22.67
C VAL A 56 -15.19 -22.24 -24.17
N LEU A 57 -15.17 -20.95 -24.51
CA LEU A 57 -14.99 -20.42 -25.86
C LEU A 57 -13.54 -19.96 -26.02
N ARG A 58 -12.83 -20.56 -26.98
CA ARG A 58 -11.46 -20.22 -27.34
C ARG A 58 -11.46 -19.54 -28.71
N THR A 59 -10.82 -18.38 -28.83
CA THR A 59 -10.63 -17.65 -30.09
C THR A 59 -9.15 -17.36 -30.29
N ASP A 60 -8.63 -17.63 -31.48
CA ASP A 60 -7.26 -17.26 -31.83
C ASP A 60 -7.16 -15.74 -31.97
N GLY A 61 -6.02 -15.16 -31.59
CA GLY A 61 -5.78 -13.73 -31.56
C GLY A 61 -6.01 -13.06 -30.18
N PRO A 62 -5.61 -11.78 -30.06
CA PRO A 62 -5.66 -11.01 -28.82
C PRO A 62 -7.10 -10.67 -28.42
N PHE A 63 -7.28 -10.21 -27.18
CA PHE A 63 -8.59 -9.84 -26.65
C PHE A 63 -9.29 -8.72 -27.44
N ALA A 64 -8.50 -7.74 -27.90
CA ALA A 64 -8.94 -6.62 -28.71
C ALA A 64 -8.17 -6.63 -30.04
N GLU A 65 -8.91 -6.55 -31.14
CA GLU A 65 -8.33 -6.35 -32.48
C GLU A 65 -8.11 -4.85 -32.70
N THR A 66 -6.94 -4.37 -32.29
CA THR A 66 -6.55 -2.96 -32.34
C THR A 66 -5.27 -2.78 -33.15
N LYS A 67 -5.03 -1.55 -33.63
CA LYS A 67 -3.78 -1.22 -34.33
C LYS A 67 -2.57 -1.33 -33.39
N GLU A 68 -2.77 -1.00 -32.12
CA GLU A 68 -1.77 -1.13 -31.05
C GLU A 68 -2.05 -2.40 -30.24
N TYR A 69 -1.01 -3.02 -29.70
CA TYR A 69 -1.11 -4.23 -28.88
C TYR A 69 -0.10 -4.24 -27.74
N VAL A 70 -0.31 -5.11 -26.75
CA VAL A 70 0.64 -5.30 -25.65
C VAL A 70 1.79 -6.18 -26.15
N ALA A 71 2.93 -5.56 -26.42
CA ALA A 71 4.15 -6.21 -26.91
C ALA A 71 5.03 -6.76 -25.77
N GLY A 72 4.77 -6.35 -24.54
CA GLY A 72 5.56 -6.72 -23.37
C GLY A 72 4.94 -6.17 -22.10
N PHE A 73 5.49 -6.57 -20.97
CA PHE A 73 5.11 -6.02 -19.68
C PHE A 73 6.31 -6.02 -18.71
N ASP A 74 6.26 -5.13 -17.73
CA ASP A 74 7.11 -5.16 -16.55
C ASP A 74 6.27 -4.89 -15.29
N VAL A 75 6.67 -5.49 -14.17
CA VAL A 75 6.16 -5.20 -12.83
C VAL A 75 7.21 -4.39 -12.11
N LEU A 76 6.83 -3.18 -11.72
CA LEU A 76 7.70 -2.23 -11.02
C LEU A 76 7.32 -2.12 -9.55
N GLU A 77 8.30 -1.98 -8.67
CA GLU A 77 8.14 -1.60 -7.26
C GLU A 77 8.73 -0.19 -7.08
N CYS A 78 7.87 0.79 -6.84
CA CYS A 78 8.24 2.21 -6.67
C CYS A 78 7.49 2.81 -5.48
N ASP A 79 8.02 3.88 -4.90
CA ASP A 79 7.39 4.57 -3.77
C ASP A 79 6.17 5.39 -4.21
N SER A 80 6.08 5.78 -5.49
CA SER A 80 4.99 6.59 -6.04
C SER A 80 4.71 6.30 -7.52
N LEU A 81 3.57 6.82 -8.03
CA LEU A 81 3.22 6.72 -9.45
C LEU A 81 4.18 7.55 -10.28
N GLU A 82 4.54 8.75 -9.81
CA GLU A 82 5.54 9.61 -10.45
C GLU A 82 6.87 8.90 -10.66
N GLU A 83 7.37 8.18 -9.65
CA GLU A 83 8.62 7.41 -9.78
C GLU A 83 8.49 6.28 -10.81
N ALA A 84 7.35 5.57 -10.82
CA ALA A 84 7.08 4.54 -11.83
C ALA A 84 7.00 5.14 -13.25
N VAL A 85 6.43 6.34 -13.39
CA VAL A 85 6.38 7.09 -14.65
C VAL A 85 7.77 7.54 -15.09
N GLU A 86 8.62 8.00 -14.16
CA GLU A 86 10.02 8.34 -14.47
C GLU A 86 10.82 7.13 -14.94
N ALA A 87 10.65 5.97 -14.28
CA ALA A 87 11.27 4.72 -14.72
C ALA A 87 10.76 4.30 -16.12
N ALA A 88 9.46 4.41 -16.36
CA ALA A 88 8.83 4.11 -17.65
C ALA A 88 9.35 5.05 -18.76
N ALA A 89 9.46 6.36 -18.50
CA ALA A 89 9.91 7.34 -19.48
C ALA A 89 11.33 7.07 -20.00
N ARG A 90 12.14 6.33 -19.25
CA ARG A 90 13.50 5.91 -19.62
C ARG A 90 13.55 4.63 -20.46
N HIS A 91 12.45 3.89 -20.54
CA HIS A 91 12.39 2.64 -21.30
C HIS A 91 12.44 2.96 -22.81
N PRO A 92 13.27 2.28 -23.63
CA PRO A 92 13.48 2.65 -25.04
C PRO A 92 12.20 2.75 -25.89
N VAL A 93 11.22 1.88 -25.64
CA VAL A 93 9.92 1.91 -26.35
C VAL A 93 9.16 3.22 -26.15
N ALA A 94 9.39 3.97 -25.06
CA ALA A 94 8.78 5.29 -24.86
C ALA A 94 9.09 6.29 -25.99
N THR A 95 10.16 6.06 -26.76
CA THR A 95 10.57 6.93 -27.87
C THR A 95 9.89 6.62 -29.20
N ILE A 96 9.33 5.41 -29.36
CA ILE A 96 8.74 4.94 -30.63
C ILE A 96 7.31 4.44 -30.49
N GLY A 97 6.83 4.25 -29.26
CA GLY A 97 5.51 3.71 -28.95
C GLY A 97 4.98 4.32 -27.66
N ALA A 98 4.22 3.53 -26.90
CA ALA A 98 3.63 3.98 -25.66
C ALA A 98 3.90 3.00 -24.51
N LEU A 99 3.86 3.53 -23.30
CA LEU A 99 3.94 2.78 -22.07
C LEU A 99 2.74 3.15 -21.20
N GLU A 100 1.95 2.16 -20.80
CA GLU A 100 0.83 2.36 -19.88
C GLU A 100 1.29 1.93 -18.49
N VAL A 101 1.47 2.91 -17.60
CA VAL A 101 1.78 2.69 -16.17
C VAL A 101 0.47 2.61 -15.41
N ARG A 102 0.21 1.48 -14.77
CA ARG A 102 -1.00 1.27 -13.96
C ARG A 102 -0.64 0.78 -12.58
N PRO A 103 -1.15 1.41 -11.51
CA PRO A 103 -1.05 0.82 -10.19
C PRO A 103 -1.76 -0.54 -10.19
N PHE A 104 -1.22 -1.49 -9.44
CA PHE A 104 -1.97 -2.69 -9.11
C PHE A 104 -3.23 -2.27 -8.34
N TRP A 105 -4.28 -3.08 -8.46
CA TRP A 105 -5.42 -2.89 -7.56
C TRP A 105 -4.91 -3.06 -6.13
N GLU A 106 -5.18 -2.09 -5.26
CA GLU A 106 -4.94 -2.24 -3.84
C GLU A 106 -5.97 -3.24 -3.30
N ASP A 107 -5.66 -4.54 -3.39
CA ASP A 107 -6.11 -5.46 -2.36
C ASP A 107 -5.38 -5.00 -1.11
N GLU A 108 -6.02 -4.12 -0.34
CA GLU A 108 -5.41 -3.56 0.86
C GLU A 108 -5.00 -4.73 1.76
N ASP A 109 -3.70 -4.99 1.78
CA ASP A 109 -3.14 -6.03 2.61
C ASP A 109 -3.32 -5.66 4.09
N ALA A 110 -3.09 -6.62 4.97
CA ALA A 110 -3.29 -6.39 6.40
C ALA A 110 -2.45 -5.21 6.94
N GLU A 111 -1.27 -4.97 6.39
CA GLU A 111 -0.44 -3.83 6.77
C GLU A 111 -1.06 -2.50 6.31
N GLY A 112 -1.56 -2.43 5.07
CA GLY A 112 -2.33 -1.30 4.57
C GLY A 112 -3.57 -1.01 5.43
N GLN A 113 -4.34 -2.06 5.76
CA GLN A 113 -5.52 -1.96 6.63
C GLN A 113 -5.17 -1.40 8.02
N ILE A 114 -4.05 -1.83 8.60
CA ILE A 114 -3.56 -1.36 9.90
C ILE A 114 -3.07 0.09 9.81
N ARG A 115 -2.35 0.47 8.75
CA ARG A 115 -1.90 1.85 8.55
C ARG A 115 -3.07 2.81 8.37
N ARG A 116 -4.11 2.39 7.63
CA ARG A 116 -5.36 3.17 7.53
C ARG A 116 -6.05 3.30 8.89
N LEU A 117 -6.11 2.22 9.67
CA LEU A 117 -6.67 2.25 11.02
C LEU A 117 -5.94 3.25 11.95
N ASP A 118 -4.59 3.29 11.92
CA ASP A 118 -3.84 4.29 12.70
C ASP A 118 -4.06 5.72 12.18
N ALA A 119 -4.21 5.91 10.87
CA ALA A 119 -4.56 7.21 10.30
C ALA A 119 -5.97 7.66 10.73
N GLU A 120 -6.95 6.75 10.75
CA GLU A 120 -8.29 7.00 11.29
C GLU A 120 -8.24 7.43 12.76
N LEU A 121 -7.48 6.69 13.60
CA LEU A 121 -7.29 7.02 15.01
C LEU A 121 -6.60 8.39 15.18
N THR A 122 -5.60 8.69 14.34
CA THR A 122 -4.90 9.98 14.34
C THR A 122 -5.85 11.13 14.14
N GLU A 123 -6.68 11.04 13.10
CA GLU A 123 -7.59 12.10 12.72
C GLU A 123 -8.72 12.28 13.74
N ALA A 124 -9.25 11.17 14.26
CA ALA A 124 -10.22 11.20 15.35
C ALA A 124 -9.64 11.85 16.62
N ALA A 125 -8.39 11.53 16.97
CA ALA A 125 -7.70 12.14 18.10
C ALA A 125 -7.45 13.65 17.90
N ARG A 126 -7.05 14.07 16.68
CA ARG A 126 -6.85 15.49 16.34
C ARG A 126 -8.13 16.32 16.44
N THR A 127 -9.27 15.71 16.16
CA THR A 127 -10.58 16.38 16.20
C THR A 127 -11.31 16.20 17.54
N GLY A 128 -10.77 15.40 18.46
CA GLY A 128 -11.39 15.09 19.74
C GLY A 128 -12.64 14.22 19.63
N ASP A 129 -12.82 13.49 18.53
CA ASP A 129 -13.98 12.64 18.29
C ASP A 129 -13.81 11.28 18.98
N VAL A 130 -14.27 11.20 20.24
CA VAL A 130 -14.13 10.02 21.09
C VAL A 130 -14.80 8.78 20.48
N GLU A 131 -15.93 8.90 19.80
CA GLU A 131 -16.61 7.73 19.24
C GLU A 131 -15.88 7.20 18.00
N ARG A 132 -15.32 8.08 17.16
CA ARG A 132 -14.45 7.65 16.05
C ARG A 132 -13.14 7.04 16.55
N MET A 133 -12.58 7.55 17.65
CA MET A 133 -11.43 6.91 18.30
C MET A 133 -11.81 5.50 18.76
N LEU A 134 -12.91 5.34 19.50
CA LEU A 134 -13.37 4.04 20.01
C LEU A 134 -13.67 3.03 18.89
N ALA A 135 -14.16 3.48 17.74
CA ALA A 135 -14.40 2.61 16.59
C ALA A 135 -13.13 1.94 16.03
N CYS A 136 -11.94 2.42 16.41
CA CYS A 136 -10.67 1.80 16.05
C CYS A 136 -10.27 0.65 16.98
N PHE A 137 -10.93 0.49 18.14
CA PHE A 137 -10.60 -0.50 19.16
C PHE A 137 -11.59 -1.67 19.16
N ALA A 138 -11.08 -2.86 19.47
CA ALA A 138 -11.93 -4.00 19.77
C ALA A 138 -12.75 -3.73 21.05
N PRO A 139 -13.99 -4.25 21.16
CA PRO A 139 -14.82 -4.01 22.35
C PRO A 139 -14.18 -4.46 23.67
N ASP A 140 -13.29 -5.45 23.60
CA ASP A 140 -12.53 -6.05 24.70
C ASP A 140 -11.10 -5.52 24.84
N ALA A 141 -10.73 -4.47 24.09
CA ALA A 141 -9.37 -3.95 24.02
C ALA A 141 -8.85 -3.47 25.37
N GLU A 142 -7.53 -3.58 25.56
CA GLU A 142 -6.82 -3.07 26.74
C GLU A 142 -5.79 -2.02 26.33
N VAL A 143 -5.89 -0.82 26.90
CA VAL A 143 -4.92 0.26 26.69
C VAL A 143 -4.22 0.56 28.01
N VAL A 144 -2.89 0.51 27.98
CA VAL A 144 -2.02 0.80 29.11
C VAL A 144 -1.28 2.10 28.85
N VAL A 145 -1.52 3.13 29.65
CA VAL A 145 -0.86 4.43 29.53
C VAL A 145 -0.13 4.75 30.82
N GLU A 146 1.20 4.86 30.78
CA GLU A 146 2.01 5.15 31.98
C GLU A 146 1.68 4.21 33.16
N GLY A 147 1.47 2.91 32.88
CA GLY A 147 1.11 1.90 33.88
C GLY A 147 -0.35 1.91 34.35
N ARG A 148 -1.22 2.80 33.85
CA ARG A 148 -2.66 2.76 34.09
C ARG A 148 -3.36 1.90 33.04
N HIS A 149 -4.19 0.96 33.48
CA HIS A 149 -4.90 0.03 32.62
C HIS A 149 -6.35 0.49 32.38
N HIS A 150 -6.75 0.53 31.11
CA HIS A 150 -8.11 0.84 30.67
C HIS A 150 -8.61 -0.32 29.80
N ARG A 151 -9.61 -1.07 30.28
CA ARG A 151 -10.09 -2.28 29.61
C ARG A 151 -11.54 -2.16 29.18
N GLY A 152 -11.78 -2.43 27.90
CA GLY A 152 -13.09 -2.43 27.28
C GLY A 152 -13.61 -1.04 26.92
N ALA A 153 -14.59 -1.00 26.02
CA ALA A 153 -15.08 0.24 25.41
C ALA A 153 -15.53 1.32 26.41
N GLU A 154 -16.14 0.95 27.54
CA GLU A 154 -16.60 1.93 28.54
C GLU A 154 -15.44 2.62 29.26
N ALA A 155 -14.42 1.85 29.69
CA ALA A 155 -13.24 2.41 30.34
C ALA A 155 -12.42 3.29 29.38
N LEU A 156 -12.32 2.87 28.11
CA LEU A 156 -11.65 3.64 27.06
C LEU A 156 -12.40 4.93 26.74
N ARG A 157 -13.74 4.88 26.64
CA ARG A 157 -14.56 6.08 26.41
C ARG A 157 -14.32 7.14 27.48
N LYS A 158 -14.34 6.71 28.75
CA LYS A 158 -14.06 7.60 29.89
C LYS A 158 -12.64 8.18 29.80
N ALA A 159 -11.64 7.34 29.54
CA ALA A 159 -10.25 7.78 29.43
C ALA A 159 -10.05 8.80 28.29
N PHE A 160 -10.57 8.51 27.10
CA PHE A 160 -10.48 9.42 25.96
C PHE A 160 -11.18 10.74 26.24
N ALA A 161 -12.40 10.71 26.77
CA ALA A 161 -13.13 11.94 27.13
C ALA A 161 -12.41 12.80 28.17
N GLU A 162 -11.69 12.19 29.13
CA GLU A 162 -10.88 12.90 30.12
C GLU A 162 -9.59 13.50 29.55
N THR A 163 -9.03 12.88 28.49
CA THR A 163 -7.74 13.29 27.89
C THR A 163 -7.87 14.14 26.62
N SER A 164 -9.01 14.11 25.94
CA SER A 164 -9.26 14.90 24.73
C SER A 164 -9.56 16.35 25.08
N THR A 165 -8.52 17.14 25.34
CA THR A 165 -8.64 18.55 25.75
C THR A 165 -8.66 19.54 24.58
N GLY A 166 -9.10 19.12 23.39
CA GLY A 166 -9.13 19.93 22.17
C GLY A 166 -8.17 19.43 21.09
N PRO A 167 -7.90 20.22 20.03
CA PRO A 167 -7.07 19.79 18.92
C PRO A 167 -5.63 19.55 19.37
N VAL A 168 -5.15 18.31 19.21
CA VAL A 168 -3.78 17.94 19.54
C VAL A 168 -3.02 17.64 18.25
N VAL A 169 -1.81 18.19 18.13
CA VAL A 169 -0.89 17.77 17.06
C VAL A 169 -0.40 16.37 17.40
N ARG A 170 -0.92 15.36 16.70
CA ARG A 170 -0.42 13.98 16.70
C ARG A 170 0.33 13.72 15.40
N GLU A 171 1.61 13.38 15.49
CA GLU A 171 2.48 13.07 14.35
C GLU A 171 3.17 11.72 14.58
N VAL A 172 3.08 10.82 13.60
CA VAL A 172 3.73 9.50 13.64
C VAL A 172 5.10 9.63 12.98
N LEU A 173 6.16 9.51 13.76
CA LEU A 173 7.55 9.68 13.31
C LEU A 173 8.16 8.39 12.78
N GLU A 174 7.76 7.28 13.38
CA GLU A 174 8.18 5.94 13.00
C GLU A 174 7.00 5.00 13.18
N PHE A 175 6.80 4.09 12.23
CA PHE A 175 5.77 3.06 12.31
C PHE A 175 6.24 1.78 11.62
N ARG A 176 6.52 0.76 12.43
CA ARG A 176 6.89 -0.57 11.95
C ARG A 176 5.83 -1.56 12.38
N VAL A 177 5.24 -2.26 11.43
CA VAL A 177 4.24 -3.30 11.69
C VAL A 177 4.73 -4.65 11.19
N ARG A 178 4.32 -5.70 11.88
CA ARG A 178 4.48 -7.09 11.49
C ARG A 178 3.12 -7.77 11.57
N VAL A 179 2.71 -8.40 10.49
CA VAL A 179 1.46 -9.15 10.40
C VAL A 179 1.78 -10.65 10.39
N ASP A 180 1.00 -11.41 11.14
CA ASP A 180 0.98 -12.87 11.11
C ASP A 180 -0.48 -13.36 11.15
N GLU A 181 -0.96 -13.86 10.00
CA GLU A 181 -2.34 -14.29 9.79
C GLU A 181 -3.38 -13.25 10.29
N SER A 182 -4.07 -13.54 11.39
CA SER A 182 -5.13 -12.72 11.99
C SER A 182 -4.65 -11.81 13.13
N ILE A 183 -3.34 -11.70 13.37
CA ILE A 183 -2.74 -10.88 14.42
C ILE A 183 -1.65 -10.00 13.83
N ALA A 184 -1.47 -8.79 14.38
CA ALA A 184 -0.33 -7.96 14.02
C ALA A 184 0.19 -7.18 15.22
N PHE A 185 1.46 -6.80 15.16
CA PHE A 185 2.11 -5.96 16.15
C PHE A 185 2.77 -4.78 15.46
N ALA A 186 2.52 -3.57 15.95
CA ALA A 186 3.24 -2.38 15.54
C ALA A 186 4.04 -1.78 16.71
N HIS A 187 5.17 -1.18 16.35
CA HIS A 187 5.90 -0.25 17.19
C HIS A 187 5.93 1.11 16.49
N ALA A 188 5.59 2.15 17.24
CA ALA A 188 5.57 3.51 16.73
C ALA A 188 6.19 4.52 17.70
N LEU A 189 6.83 5.53 17.13
CA LEU A 189 7.18 6.77 17.82
C LEU A 189 6.20 7.85 17.41
N ILE A 190 5.47 8.39 18.38
CA ILE A 190 4.39 9.34 18.15
C ILE A 190 4.66 10.59 18.97
N ARG A 191 4.64 11.74 18.30
CA ARG A 191 4.69 13.05 18.93
C ARG A 191 3.26 13.54 19.14
N THR A 192 2.93 13.87 20.38
CA THR A 192 1.62 14.39 20.78
C THR A 192 1.84 15.71 21.51
N GLY A 193 1.63 16.83 20.81
CA GLY A 193 2.11 18.15 21.27
C GLY A 193 3.63 18.14 21.44
N ASP A 194 4.13 18.55 22.60
CA ASP A 194 5.57 18.55 22.92
C ASP A 194 6.06 17.19 23.48
N ALA A 195 5.18 16.22 23.68
CA ALA A 195 5.54 14.94 24.28
C ALA A 195 5.83 13.89 23.20
N LEU A 196 6.99 13.25 23.30
CA LEU A 196 7.31 12.05 22.51
C LEU A 196 6.85 10.80 23.27
N GLN A 197 6.20 9.89 22.55
CA GLN A 197 5.62 8.67 23.07
C GLN A 197 6.07 7.48 22.24
N ARG A 198 6.45 6.40 22.93
CA ARG A 198 6.55 5.06 22.35
C ARG A 198 5.22 4.37 22.50
N VAL A 199 4.71 3.85 21.39
CA VAL A 199 3.46 3.10 21.34
C VAL A 199 3.74 1.71 20.78
N THR A 200 3.30 0.69 21.49
CA THR A 200 3.27 -0.69 20.99
C THR A 200 1.82 -1.12 20.89
N THR A 201 1.40 -1.49 19.68
CA THR A 201 -0.01 -1.77 19.38
C THR A 201 -0.15 -3.21 18.89
N GLY A 202 -1.05 -3.97 19.50
CA GLY A 202 -1.49 -5.28 19.05
C GLY A 202 -2.82 -5.15 18.32
N TYR A 203 -2.90 -5.68 17.11
CA TYR A 203 -4.10 -5.68 16.28
C TYR A 203 -4.63 -7.10 16.13
N ARG A 204 -5.95 -7.21 15.92
CA ARG A 204 -6.63 -8.46 15.62
C ARG A 204 -7.55 -8.25 14.42
N ASP A 205 -7.49 -9.19 13.49
CA ASP A 205 -8.44 -9.29 12.39
C ASP A 205 -9.79 -9.79 12.94
N ILE A 206 -10.88 -9.09 12.57
CA ILE A 206 -12.25 -9.50 12.90
C ILE A 206 -13.06 -9.93 11.67
N GLY A 207 -12.41 -10.06 10.51
CA GLY A 207 -12.99 -10.45 9.23
C GLY A 207 -13.06 -9.26 8.26
N PRO A 208 -14.01 -8.30 8.45
CA PRO A 208 -14.17 -7.19 7.52
C PRO A 208 -13.19 -6.03 7.77
N ARG A 209 -12.44 -6.04 8.88
CA ARG A 209 -11.42 -5.02 9.22
C ARG A 209 -10.49 -5.53 10.32
N TRP A 210 -9.37 -4.83 10.49
CA TRP A 210 -8.55 -4.90 11.70
C TRP A 210 -9.04 -3.93 12.76
N LEU A 211 -8.83 -4.29 14.02
CA LEU A 211 -9.05 -3.43 15.19
C LEU A 211 -7.87 -3.53 16.16
N ILE A 212 -7.66 -2.46 16.93
CA ILE A 212 -6.71 -2.42 18.02
C ILE A 212 -7.23 -3.30 19.17
N ALA A 213 -6.50 -4.34 19.52
CA ALA A 213 -6.81 -5.22 20.65
C ALA A 213 -6.03 -4.85 21.91
N HIS A 214 -4.83 -4.28 21.74
CA HIS A 214 -4.00 -3.84 22.85
C HIS A 214 -3.15 -2.63 22.47
N GLU A 215 -2.98 -1.69 23.39
CA GLU A 215 -1.95 -0.64 23.27
C GLU A 215 -1.18 -0.47 24.56
N HIS A 216 0.12 -0.24 24.43
CA HIS A 216 0.95 0.21 25.53
C HIS A 216 1.67 1.50 25.12
N ILE A 217 1.37 2.57 25.85
CA ILE A 217 1.86 3.93 25.62
C ILE A 217 2.75 4.34 26.79
N SER A 218 3.99 4.69 26.48
CA SER A 218 4.95 5.26 27.43
C SER A 218 5.56 6.54 26.86
N ARG A 219 5.70 7.58 27.66
CA ARG A 219 6.42 8.81 27.32
C ARG A 219 7.92 8.54 27.34
N THR A 220 8.60 9.13 26.38
CA THR A 220 10.05 9.18 26.35
C THR A 220 10.51 10.58 26.70
N THR A 221 11.43 10.70 27.63
CA THR A 221 12.21 11.93 27.80
C THR A 221 13.26 11.96 26.70
N GLU A 222 13.09 12.79 25.67
CA GLU A 222 14.26 13.26 24.94
C GLU A 222 14.98 14.26 25.85
N GLU A 223 16.13 13.84 26.38
CA GLU A 223 17.14 14.80 26.83
C GLU A 223 17.52 15.63 25.61
N ARG A 224 17.18 16.93 25.62
CA ARG A 224 17.76 17.90 24.70
C ARG A 224 19.26 17.96 25.00
N SER A 225 20.07 17.23 24.22
CA SER A 225 21.51 17.46 24.11
C SER A 225 21.83 18.28 22.88
#